data_AF-A0A4R4LWG5-F1
#
_entry.id   AF-A0A4R4LWG5-F1
#
_cell.length_a   1.000
_cell.length_b   1.000
_cell.length_c   1.000
_cell.angle_alpha   90.00
_cell.angle_beta   90.00
_cell.angle_gamma   90.00
#
_symmetry.space_group_name_H-M   'P 1'
#
loop_
_entity.id
_entity.type
_entity.pdbx_description
1 polymer ?
#
loop_
_entity_poly.entity_id
_entity_poly.type
_entity_poly.pdbx_seq_one_letter_code
_entity_poly.pdbx_strand_id
1 'polypeptide(L)'
;MRRKPNICDACVRLQKRSNPGSTSSLDRWIPYCDAFPERVPNEIYRAGFDHRNPFEGDRGIRFELRPGGERALAAYEASIAGRQGARGADSGQSG
;
A
#
# COMPACT_ATOMS: atom_id res chain seq x y z
N MET A 1 16.39 -3.64 3.48
CA MET A 1 15.19 -4.35 2.99
C MET A 1 14.39 -3.43 2.08
N ARG A 2 14.08 -3.84 0.85
CA ARG A 2 13.21 -3.07 -0.06
C ARG A 2 11.75 -3.23 0.40
N ARG A 3 11.00 -2.14 0.48
CA ARG A 3 9.57 -2.14 0.80
C ARG A 3 8.81 -2.97 -0.24
N LYS A 4 7.82 -3.75 0.21
CA LYS A 4 6.94 -4.52 -0.69
C LYS A 4 6.11 -3.56 -1.57
N PRO A 5 5.86 -3.91 -2.84
CA PRO A 5 4.96 -3.15 -3.69
C PRO A 5 3.54 -3.14 -3.08
N ASN A 6 2.85 -2.03 -3.26
CA ASN A 6 1.56 -1.72 -2.66
C ASN A 6 0.80 -0.86 -3.66
N ILE A 7 -0.53 -0.94 -3.61
CA ILE A 7 -1.38 -0.24 -4.55
C ILE A 7 -1.26 1.29 -4.47
N CYS A 8 -0.90 1.83 -3.29
CA CYS A 8 -0.69 3.28 -3.13
C CYS A 8 0.41 3.81 -4.06
N ASP A 9 1.44 3.01 -4.38
CA ASP A 9 2.52 3.43 -5.30
C ASP A 9 2.02 3.68 -6.73
N ALA A 10 0.80 3.25 -7.09
CA ALA A 10 0.15 3.51 -8.36
C ALA A 10 -0.93 4.61 -8.28
N CYS A 11 -1.25 5.10 -7.08
CA CYS A 11 -2.35 6.02 -6.85
C CYS A 11 -1.97 7.46 -7.24
N VAL A 12 -2.88 8.18 -7.89
CA VAL A 12 -2.71 9.60 -8.25
C VAL A 12 -2.70 10.52 -7.04
N ARG A 13 -3.35 10.09 -5.95
CA ARG A 13 -3.48 10.86 -4.71
C ARG A 13 -2.30 10.68 -3.76
N LEU A 14 -1.41 9.70 -4.00
CA LEU A 14 -0.29 9.45 -3.09
C LEU A 14 0.76 10.55 -3.22
N GLN A 15 0.99 11.24 -2.11
CA GLN A 15 2.05 12.23 -1.95
C GLN A 15 3.00 11.83 -0.82
N LYS A 16 4.19 12.45 -0.79
CA LYS A 16 5.21 12.21 0.24
C LYS A 16 5.74 13.55 0.72
N ARG A 17 5.76 13.74 2.03
CA ARG A 17 6.38 14.92 2.66
C ARG A 17 7.57 14.48 3.49
N SER A 18 8.53 15.38 3.63
CA SER A 18 9.71 15.14 4.48
C SER A 18 9.28 15.01 5.93
N ASN A 19 9.87 14.06 6.65
CA ASN A 19 9.68 13.89 8.09
C ASN A 19 10.88 14.49 8.84
N PRO A 20 10.79 15.75 9.31
CA PRO A 20 11.89 16.39 10.02
C PRO A 20 12.19 15.72 11.37
N GLY A 21 11.22 15.01 11.95
CA GLY A 21 11.40 14.25 13.19
C GLY A 21 11.98 12.85 13.00
N SER A 22 12.35 12.46 11.77
CA SER A 22 12.85 11.11 11.53
C SER A 22 14.28 10.92 12.04
N THR A 23 14.46 9.98 12.95
CA THR A 23 15.78 9.55 13.45
C THR A 23 16.45 8.51 12.54
N SER A 24 15.74 8.01 11.52
CA SER A 24 16.22 6.97 10.61
C SER A 24 15.93 7.29 9.15
N SER A 25 16.78 6.80 8.24
CA SER A 25 16.54 6.92 6.79
C SER A 25 15.24 6.24 6.33
N LEU A 26 14.72 5.28 7.10
CA LEU A 26 13.49 4.55 6.76
C LEU A 26 12.20 5.37 6.99
N ASP A 27 12.23 6.31 7.93
CA ASP A 27 11.06 7.15 8.29
C ASP A 27 11.20 8.59 7.79
N ARG A 28 12.19 8.85 6.91
CA ARG A 28 12.48 10.17 6.33
C ARG A 28 11.30 10.76 5.54
N TRP A 29 10.36 9.93 5.09
CA TRP A 29 9.22 10.35 4.29
C TRP A 29 7.91 9.88 4.90
N ILE A 30 6.96 10.80 5.07
CA ILE A 30 5.58 10.50 5.47
C ILE A 30 4.73 10.41 4.20
N PRO A 31 4.20 9.23 3.87
CA PRO A 31 3.22 9.08 2.79
C PRO A 31 1.86 9.63 3.27
N TYR A 32 1.18 10.41 2.44
CA TYR A 32 -0.16 10.94 2.72
C TYR A 32 -0.95 11.04 1.41
N CYS A 33 -2.26 11.17 1.50
CA CYS A 33 -3.17 11.36 0.35
C CYS A 33 -4.45 12.07 0.80
N ASP A 34 -5.35 12.38 -0.13
CA ASP A 34 -6.61 13.07 0.21
C ASP A 34 -7.49 12.28 1.21
N ALA A 35 -7.44 10.94 1.13
CA ALA A 35 -8.12 10.05 2.07
C ALA A 35 -7.52 10.15 3.48
N PHE A 36 -6.19 10.21 3.57
CA PHE A 36 -5.41 10.29 4.81
C PHE A 36 -4.40 11.43 4.72
N PRO A 37 -4.81 12.70 4.98
CA PRO A 37 -3.95 13.85 4.77
C PRO A 37 -2.80 13.94 5.77
N GLU A 38 -2.94 13.31 6.94
CA GLU A 38 -1.89 13.29 7.96
C GLU A 38 -0.82 12.26 7.61
N ARG A 39 -1.24 11.00 7.40
CA ARG A 39 -0.37 9.88 7.03
C ARG A 39 -1.22 8.69 6.58
N VAL A 40 -0.82 8.03 5.50
CA VAL A 40 -1.41 6.74 5.11
C VAL A 40 -1.06 5.68 6.17
N PRO A 41 -2.06 4.99 6.76
CA PRO A 41 -1.83 3.93 7.73
C PRO A 41 -0.86 2.87 7.21
N ASN A 42 -0.04 2.32 8.11
CA ASN A 42 0.91 1.26 7.75
C ASN A 42 0.22 -0.02 7.26
N GLU A 43 -1.03 -0.28 7.62
CA GLU A 43 -1.80 -1.42 7.10
C GLU A 43 -2.04 -1.29 5.59
N ILE A 44 -2.33 -0.08 5.14
CA ILE A 44 -2.48 0.22 3.72
C ILE A 44 -1.10 0.30 3.05
N TYR A 45 -0.22 1.12 3.60
CA TYR A 45 1.05 1.45 2.97
C TYR A 45 2.13 0.37 3.10
N ARG A 46 2.24 -0.34 4.23
CA ARG A 46 3.26 -1.37 4.49
C ARG A 46 2.70 -2.79 4.37
N ALA A 47 1.50 -3.07 4.88
CA ALA A 47 0.90 -4.41 4.76
C ALA A 47 0.29 -4.66 3.37
N GLY A 48 0.02 -3.58 2.62
CA GLY A 48 -0.45 -3.64 1.25
C GLY A 48 -1.93 -3.98 1.16
N PHE A 49 -2.75 -3.38 2.04
CA PHE A 49 -4.21 -3.42 1.92
C PHE A 49 -4.64 -2.83 0.57
N ASP A 50 -5.64 -3.45 -0.03
CA ASP A 50 -6.21 -3.01 -1.30
C ASP A 50 -7.18 -1.85 -1.08
N HIS A 51 -6.65 -0.63 -1.20
CA HIS A 51 -7.43 0.60 -1.02
C HIS A 51 -8.37 0.94 -2.20
N ARG A 52 -8.67 -0.04 -3.06
CA ARG A 52 -9.90 -0.04 -3.87
C ARG A 52 -11.13 -0.32 -3.00
N ASN A 53 -10.92 -1.05 -1.90
CA ASN A 53 -11.93 -1.29 -0.88
C ASN A 53 -11.99 -0.12 0.11
N PRO A 54 -13.18 0.17 0.65
CA PRO A 54 -13.34 1.16 1.70
C PRO A 54 -12.50 0.78 2.92
N PHE A 55 -11.85 1.76 3.51
CA PHE A 55 -11.10 1.62 4.75
C PHE A 55 -11.60 2.65 5.77
N GLU A 56 -11.61 2.27 7.05
CA GLU A 56 -12.08 3.16 8.10
C GLU A 56 -11.28 4.47 8.13
N GLY A 57 -11.98 5.60 7.97
CA GLY A 57 -11.35 6.93 7.96
C GLY A 57 -10.83 7.40 6.60
N ASP A 58 -11.09 6.68 5.50
CA ASP A 58 -10.67 7.07 4.14
C ASP A 58 -11.48 8.22 3.50
N ARG A 59 -12.42 8.80 4.25
CA ARG A 59 -13.29 9.91 3.84
C ARG A 59 -14.10 9.62 2.57
N GLY A 60 -14.30 8.34 2.24
CA GLY A 60 -14.97 7.89 1.02
C GLY A 60 -14.13 8.03 -0.25
N ILE A 61 -12.84 8.33 -0.13
CA ILE A 61 -11.94 8.53 -1.26
C ILE A 61 -11.31 7.19 -1.63
N ARG A 62 -11.53 6.77 -2.87
CA ARG A 62 -11.04 5.49 -3.38
C ARG A 62 -9.77 5.66 -4.22
N PHE A 63 -9.09 4.54 -4.41
CA PHE A 63 -7.95 4.43 -5.33
C PHE A 63 -8.32 4.93 -6.74
N GLU A 64 -7.41 5.68 -7.33
CA GLU A 64 -7.44 6.07 -8.74
C GLU A 64 -6.03 5.99 -9.31
N LEU A 65 -5.91 5.32 -10.45
CA LEU A 65 -4.64 5.07 -11.11
C LEU A 65 -4.07 6.39 -11.64
N ARG A 66 -2.80 6.68 -11.30
CA ARG A 66 -2.11 7.82 -11.90
C ARG A 66 -1.61 7.49 -13.32
N PRO A 67 -1.48 8.50 -14.20
CA PRO A 67 -0.78 8.33 -15.47
C PRO A 67 0.65 7.78 -15.24
N GLY A 68 1.02 6.67 -15.90
CA GLY A 68 2.33 6.03 -15.70
C GLY A 68 2.43 5.16 -14.44
N GLY A 69 1.30 4.92 -13.75
CA GLY A 69 1.20 4.07 -12.56
C GLY A 69 1.02 2.57 -12.87
N GLU A 70 0.84 2.19 -14.13
CA GLU A 70 0.47 0.84 -14.57
C GLU A 70 1.52 -0.18 -14.12
N ARG A 71 2.80 0.16 -14.22
CA ARG A 71 3.90 -0.72 -13.77
C ARG A 71 3.88 -0.96 -12.26
N ALA A 72 3.50 0.05 -11.47
CA ALA A 72 3.40 -0.08 -10.02
C ALA A 72 2.17 -0.91 -9.63
N LEU A 73 1.04 -0.72 -10.34
CA LEU A 73 -0.16 -1.51 -10.14
C LEU A 73 0.09 -2.98 -10.48
N ALA A 74 0.68 -3.27 -11.65
CA ALA A 74 1.02 -4.62 -12.08
C ALA A 74 1.99 -5.31 -11.09
N ALA A 75 2.98 -4.59 -10.57
CA ALA A 75 3.90 -5.12 -9.55
C ALA A 75 3.18 -5.46 -8.24
N TYR A 76 2.19 -4.65 -7.84
CA TYR A 76 1.35 -4.94 -6.68
C TYR A 76 0.48 -6.18 -6.91
N GLU A 77 -0.22 -6.25 -8.05
CA GLU A 77 -1.11 -7.38 -8.40
C GLU A 77 -0.33 -8.70 -8.49
N ALA A 78 0.86 -8.68 -9.10
CA ALA A 78 1.78 -9.83 -9.10
C ALA A 78 2.19 -10.25 -7.67
N SER A 79 2.40 -9.29 -6.76
CA SER A 79 2.73 -9.57 -5.35
C SER A 79 1.56 -10.17 -4.55
N ILE A 80 0.32 -9.87 -4.94
CA ILE A 80 -0.88 -10.43 -4.33
C ILE A 80 -1.09 -11.85 -4.83
N ALA A 81 -0.95 -12.08 -6.15
CA ALA A 81 -1.03 -13.40 -6.75
C ALA A 81 -0.02 -14.39 -6.13
N GLY A 82 1.23 -13.95 -5.92
CA GLY A 82 2.24 -14.76 -5.23
C GLY A 82 1.94 -15.06 -3.76
N ARG A 83 1.22 -14.16 -3.06
CA ARG A 83 0.79 -14.36 -1.66
C ARG A 83 -0.42 -15.28 -1.54
N GLN A 84 -1.37 -15.21 -2.47
CA GLN A 84 -2.53 -16.10 -2.52
C GLN A 84 -2.13 -17.53 -2.87
N GLY A 85 -1.11 -17.72 -3.71
CA GLY A 85 -0.52 -19.04 -3.99
C GLY A 85 0.14 -19.70 -2.77
N ALA A 86 0.72 -18.92 -1.84
CA ALA A 86 1.35 -19.45 -0.63
C ALA A 86 0.35 -19.77 0.50
N ARG A 87 -0.81 -19.11 0.55
CA ARG A 87 -1.86 -19.36 1.56
C ARG A 87 -2.81 -20.51 1.20
N GLY A 88 -2.84 -20.94 -0.07
CA GLY A 88 -3.58 -22.13 -0.49
C GLY A 88 -2.95 -23.47 -0.09
N ALA A 89 -1.72 -23.46 0.45
CA ALA A 89 -0.99 -24.67 0.85
C ALA A 89 -1.06 -24.99 2.36
N ASP A 90 -1.69 -24.13 3.17
CA ASP A 90 -1.71 -24.24 4.65
C ASP A 90 -3.03 -24.82 5.20
N SER A 91 -4.11 -24.87 4.42
CA SER A 91 -5.41 -25.40 4.88
C SER A 91 -5.57 -26.92 4.68
N GLY A 92 -4.49 -27.69 4.74
CA GLY A 92 -4.48 -29.11 4.37
C GLY A 92 -3.59 -30.03 5.21
N GLN A 93 -3.55 -29.89 6.54
CA GLN A 93 -3.08 -30.99 7.40
C GLN A 93 -3.72 -30.92 8.80
N SER A 94 -4.87 -31.56 8.95
CA SER A 94 -5.39 -32.04 10.22
C SER A 94 -6.06 -33.37 9.93
N GLY A 95 -5.34 -34.44 10.25
CA GLY A 95 -5.74 -35.84 10.10
C GLY A 95 -4.71 -36.70 10.79
#